data_AF-A0A7Y1V0B2-F1
#
_entry.id   AF-A0A7Y1V0B2-F1
#
_cell.length_a   1.000
_cell.length_b   1.000
_cell.length_c   1.000
_cell.angle_alpha   90.00
_cell.angle_beta   90.00
_cell.angle_gamma   90.00
#
_symmetry.space_group_name_H-M   'P 1'
#
loop_
_entity.id
_entity.type
_entity.pdbx_description
1 polymer ?
#
loop_
_entity_poly.entity_id
_entity_poly.type
_entity_poly.pdbx_seq_one_letter_code
_entity_poly.pdbx_strand_id
1 'polypeptide(L)'
;MKPFVLISGPRDAGPGEREVMMERASAALAQLEVDEVTRIDVPGKGSGDEASDAGIRLPVQAVIPALQSGSLFGDRVGLLVVDAQSLLKAEAEVIAEVLTVADESAVAAIFVASGTVPAPLGKTLKAKAEQISIKRMTERSAGDWLTAAARERHLRLDEGAADALIKVFG
;
A
#
# COMPACT_ATOMS: atom_id res chain seq x y z
N MET A 1 -1.67 -14.21 -11.11
CA MET A 1 -1.09 -13.03 -10.42
C MET A 1 0.08 -13.53 -9.58
N LYS A 2 1.16 -12.73 -9.44
CA LYS A 2 2.26 -13.11 -8.53
C LYS A 2 1.78 -13.00 -7.06
N PRO A 3 2.33 -13.81 -6.13
CA PRO A 3 1.96 -13.76 -4.70
C PRO A 3 2.30 -12.41 -4.06
N PHE A 4 3.30 -11.72 -4.60
CA PHE A 4 3.69 -10.40 -4.14
C PHE A 4 3.33 -9.34 -5.18
N VAL A 5 2.77 -8.22 -4.73
CA VAL A 5 2.35 -7.11 -5.59
C VAL A 5 2.87 -5.80 -5.01
N LEU A 6 3.43 -4.94 -5.85
CA LEU A 6 3.74 -3.55 -5.54
C LEU A 6 2.80 -2.64 -6.33
N ILE A 7 1.98 -1.88 -5.61
CA ILE A 7 1.13 -0.83 -6.15
C ILE A 7 1.79 0.51 -5.85
N SER A 8 2.14 1.24 -6.90
CA SER A 8 2.83 2.52 -6.80
C SER A 8 2.02 3.63 -7.45
N GLY A 9 1.81 4.73 -6.74
CA GLY A 9 1.20 5.95 -7.26
C GLY A 9 2.18 7.11 -7.36
N PRO A 10 1.70 8.32 -7.73
CA PRO A 10 2.48 9.55 -7.65
C PRO A 10 3.03 9.79 -6.23
N ARG A 11 4.15 10.52 -6.13
CA ARG A 11 4.81 10.81 -4.83
C ARG A 11 3.93 11.66 -3.91
N ASP A 12 3.16 12.54 -4.51
CA ASP A 12 2.22 13.50 -3.96
C ASP A 12 0.77 13.02 -4.20
N ALA A 13 0.55 11.70 -4.20
CA ALA A 13 -0.77 11.13 -4.47
C ALA A 13 -1.84 11.73 -3.55
N GLY A 14 -2.85 12.32 -4.18
CA GLY A 14 -4.03 12.87 -3.53
C GLY A 14 -5.03 11.78 -3.13
N PRO A 15 -6.17 12.18 -2.53
CA PRO A 15 -7.18 11.24 -2.05
C PRO A 15 -7.71 10.28 -3.13
N GLY A 16 -7.99 10.76 -4.34
CA GLY A 16 -8.51 9.91 -5.42
C GLY A 16 -7.50 8.87 -5.93
N GLU A 17 -6.23 9.25 -6.04
CA GLU A 17 -5.19 8.32 -6.46
C GLU A 17 -4.94 7.26 -5.38
N ARG A 18 -4.98 7.65 -4.10
CA ARG A 18 -4.89 6.72 -2.97
C ARG A 18 -6.07 5.77 -2.94
N GLU A 19 -7.29 6.24 -3.21
CA GLU A 19 -8.47 5.39 -3.32
C GLU A 19 -8.30 4.35 -4.43
N VAL A 20 -7.91 4.77 -5.63
CA VAL A 20 -7.62 3.86 -6.75
C VAL A 20 -6.52 2.86 -6.39
N MET A 21 -5.46 3.30 -5.70
CA MET A 21 -4.40 2.38 -5.23
C MET A 21 -4.94 1.33 -4.25
N MET A 22 -5.83 1.72 -3.33
CA MET A 22 -6.43 0.81 -2.35
C MET A 22 -7.45 -0.14 -2.99
N GLU A 23 -8.25 0.32 -3.96
CA GLU A 23 -9.12 -0.53 -4.77
C GLU A 23 -8.32 -1.60 -5.51
N ARG A 24 -7.17 -1.21 -6.09
CA ARG A 24 -6.27 -2.15 -6.77
C ARG A 24 -5.65 -3.15 -5.81
N ALA A 25 -5.34 -2.72 -4.58
CA ALA A 25 -4.85 -3.62 -3.54
C ALA A 25 -5.92 -4.64 -3.14
N SER A 26 -7.15 -4.18 -2.91
CA SER A 26 -8.29 -5.04 -2.59
C SER A 26 -8.56 -6.05 -3.71
N ALA A 27 -8.58 -5.60 -4.97
CA ALA A 27 -8.79 -6.47 -6.12
C ALA A 27 -7.68 -7.53 -6.27
N ALA A 28 -6.42 -7.16 -6.00
CA ALA A 28 -5.31 -8.09 -6.04
C ALA A 28 -5.37 -9.12 -4.90
N LEU A 29 -5.75 -8.73 -3.67
CA LEU A 29 -5.98 -9.67 -2.57
C LEU A 29 -7.11 -10.66 -2.91
N ALA A 30 -8.22 -10.17 -3.47
CA ALA A 30 -9.34 -11.02 -3.90
C ALA A 30 -8.92 -12.02 -4.99
N GLN A 31 -8.10 -11.60 -5.96
CA GLN A 31 -7.57 -12.50 -6.99
C GLN A 31 -6.56 -13.52 -6.47
N LEU A 32 -5.93 -13.24 -5.33
CA LEU A 32 -4.98 -14.15 -4.69
C LEU A 32 -5.67 -15.15 -3.75
N GLU A 33 -7.00 -15.05 -3.58
CA GLU A 33 -7.83 -15.96 -2.79
C GLU A 33 -7.28 -16.12 -1.35
N VAL A 34 -6.94 -15.00 -0.72
CA VAL A 34 -6.48 -14.98 0.67
C VAL A 34 -7.67 -15.09 1.64
N ASP A 35 -7.48 -15.85 2.71
CA ASP A 35 -8.53 -16.12 3.70
C ASP A 35 -8.64 -15.00 4.73
N GLU A 36 -7.50 -14.49 5.19
CA GLU A 36 -7.40 -13.40 6.17
C GLU A 36 -6.39 -12.35 5.69
N VAL A 37 -6.69 -11.06 5.94
CA VAL A 37 -5.81 -9.96 5.57
C VAL A 37 -5.36 -9.20 6.81
N THR A 38 -4.06 -9.23 7.08
CA THR A 38 -3.43 -8.34 8.05
C THR A 38 -3.04 -7.03 7.36
N ARG A 39 -3.60 -5.91 7.81
CA ARG A 39 -3.25 -4.56 7.32
C ARG A 39 -2.25 -3.90 8.27
N ILE A 40 -1.19 -3.34 7.69
CA ILE A 40 -0.15 -2.61 8.40
C ILE A 40 0.05 -1.25 7.74
N ASP A 41 -0.31 -0.19 8.47
CA ASP A 41 -0.07 1.19 8.04
C ASP A 41 1.30 1.66 8.54
N VAL A 42 2.21 1.93 7.62
CA VAL A 42 3.58 2.34 7.95
C VAL A 42 3.58 3.80 8.39
N PRO A 43 4.04 4.10 9.62
CA PRO A 43 4.01 5.48 10.09
C PRO A 43 4.99 6.36 9.31
N GLY A 44 4.68 7.66 9.24
CA GLY A 44 5.51 8.65 8.56
C GLY A 44 6.95 8.68 9.11
N LYS A 45 7.91 9.12 8.30
CA LYS A 45 9.30 9.24 8.73
C LYS A 45 9.42 10.28 9.85
N GLY A 46 9.99 9.90 10.99
CA GLY A 46 10.08 10.75 12.18
C GLY A 46 8.84 10.74 13.07
N SER A 47 7.77 10.05 12.67
CA SER A 47 6.64 9.71 13.53
C SER A 47 6.70 8.22 13.85
N GLY A 48 6.70 7.87 15.13
CA GLY A 48 6.69 6.49 15.60
C GLY A 48 7.09 6.43 17.06
N ASP A 49 6.40 5.58 17.81
CA ASP A 49 6.81 5.21 19.16
C ASP A 49 8.21 4.57 19.14
N GLU A 50 8.91 4.65 20.27
CA GLU A 50 10.30 4.20 20.44
C GLU A 50 10.51 2.83 19.76
N ALA A 51 11.55 2.76 18.92
CA ALA A 51 11.95 1.51 18.29
C ALA A 51 12.17 0.46 19.39
N SER A 52 11.68 -0.77 19.20
CA SER A 52 12.00 -1.84 20.14
C SER A 52 13.49 -2.17 20.08
N ASP A 53 13.94 -3.08 20.95
CA ASP A 53 15.31 -3.64 20.95
C ASP A 53 15.76 -4.15 19.57
N ALA A 54 14.84 -4.46 18.65
CA ALA A 54 15.13 -4.89 17.28
C ALA A 54 15.39 -3.74 16.28
N GLY A 55 15.29 -2.47 16.69
CA GLY A 55 15.54 -1.32 15.80
C GLY A 55 14.47 -1.09 14.72
N ILE A 56 13.32 -1.75 14.82
CA ILE A 56 12.15 -1.59 13.93
C ILE A 56 11.01 -0.94 14.72
N ARG A 57 10.26 -0.03 14.11
CA ARG A 57 9.10 0.60 14.76
C ARG A 57 8.00 -0.42 15.02
N LEU A 58 7.39 -0.39 16.20
CA LEU A 58 6.38 -1.37 16.65
C LEU A 58 5.30 -1.69 15.59
N PRO A 59 4.67 -0.72 14.90
CA PRO A 59 3.66 -1.03 13.90
C PRO A 59 4.18 -1.86 12.72
N VAL A 60 5.45 -1.69 12.36
CA VAL A 60 6.09 -2.36 11.23
C VAL A 60 6.55 -3.78 11.60
N GLN A 61 6.77 -4.07 12.88
CA GLN A 61 7.24 -5.38 13.33
C GLN A 61 6.30 -6.51 12.95
N ALA A 62 4.99 -6.25 12.94
CA ALA A 62 3.97 -7.24 12.57
C ALA A 62 4.10 -7.74 11.12
N VAL A 63 4.86 -7.04 10.25
CA VAL A 63 5.14 -7.50 8.88
C VAL A 63 5.91 -8.82 8.89
N ILE A 64 6.88 -8.96 9.80
CA ILE A 64 7.77 -10.12 9.86
C ILE A 64 6.99 -11.41 10.15
N PRO A 65 6.24 -11.54 11.26
CA PRO A 65 5.47 -12.75 11.52
C PRO A 65 4.39 -12.96 10.47
N ALA A 66 3.77 -11.91 9.90
CA ALA A 66 2.79 -12.07 8.83
C ALA A 66 3.40 -12.70 7.56
N LEU A 67 4.64 -12.35 7.19
CA LEU A 67 5.35 -12.94 6.06
C LEU A 67 5.89 -14.35 6.33
N GLN A 68 6.12 -14.69 7.60
CA GLN A 68 6.62 -16.01 8.03
C GLN A 68 5.49 -16.97 8.43
N SER A 69 4.28 -16.45 8.66
CA SER A 69 3.12 -17.22 9.04
C SER A 69 2.60 -17.98 7.83
N GLY A 70 3.02 -19.24 7.70
CA GLY A 70 2.26 -20.22 6.93
C GLY A 70 1.05 -20.69 7.75
N SER A 71 -0.13 -20.82 7.13
CA SER A 71 -1.24 -21.46 7.83
C SER A 71 -0.90 -22.93 8.12
N LEU A 72 -1.12 -23.34 9.36
CA LEU A 72 -1.03 -24.75 9.77
C LEU A 72 -2.13 -25.62 9.12
N PHE A 73 -3.15 -24.99 8.57
CA PHE A 73 -4.32 -25.63 7.97
C PHE A 73 -4.41 -25.47 6.45
N GLY A 74 -3.38 -24.88 5.83
CA GLY A 74 -3.30 -24.69 4.37
C GLY A 74 -3.97 -23.42 3.86
N ASP A 75 -4.48 -22.57 4.75
CA ASP A 75 -5.04 -21.26 4.40
C ASP A 75 -3.94 -20.33 3.86
N ARG A 76 -4.33 -19.42 2.98
CA ARG A 76 -3.43 -18.42 2.43
C ARG A 76 -3.59 -17.10 3.17
N VAL A 77 -2.51 -16.64 3.81
CA VAL A 77 -2.50 -15.39 4.56
C VAL A 77 -2.20 -14.22 3.64
N GLY A 78 -3.04 -13.19 3.71
CA GLY A 78 -2.85 -11.90 3.04
C GLY A 78 -2.19 -10.88 3.95
N LEU A 79 -1.19 -10.18 3.43
CA LEU A 79 -0.56 -9.02 4.07
C LEU A 79 -0.76 -7.78 3.19
N LEU A 80 -1.25 -6.70 3.78
CA LEU A 80 -1.37 -5.39 3.14
C LEU A 80 -0.52 -4.36 3.88
N VAL A 81 0.59 -3.93 3.26
CA VAL A 81 1.47 -2.89 3.79
C VAL A 81 1.16 -1.56 3.10
N VAL A 82 0.56 -0.64 3.85
CA VAL A 82 0.16 0.69 3.38
C VAL A 82 1.25 1.71 3.70
N ASP A 83 1.46 2.67 2.80
CA ASP A 83 2.49 3.70 2.89
C ASP A 83 3.92 3.15 2.94
N ALA A 84 4.22 2.12 2.15
CA ALA A 84 5.52 1.46 2.12
C ALA A 84 6.70 2.39 1.73
N GLN A 85 6.46 3.56 1.13
CA GLN A 85 7.47 4.62 0.93
C GLN A 85 8.04 5.19 2.25
N SER A 86 7.26 5.06 3.33
CA SER A 86 7.56 5.57 4.66
C SER A 86 8.42 4.62 5.51
N LEU A 87 8.71 3.41 4.99
CA LEU A 87 9.63 2.48 5.63
C LEU A 87 11.03 3.12 5.78
N LEU A 88 11.66 2.88 6.92
CA LEU A 88 13.06 3.20 7.14
C LEU A 88 13.94 2.18 6.39
N LYS A 89 15.20 2.55 6.15
CA LYS A 89 16.13 1.68 5.42
C LYS A 89 16.29 0.31 6.09
N ALA A 90 16.48 0.28 7.41
CA ALA A 90 16.63 -0.95 8.18
C ALA A 90 15.37 -1.83 8.14
N GLU A 91 14.19 -1.21 8.26
CA GLU A 91 12.90 -1.93 8.14
C GLU A 91 12.75 -2.57 6.75
N ALA A 92 13.09 -1.80 5.70
CA ALA A 92 13.03 -2.30 4.33
C ALA A 92 14.05 -3.42 4.05
N GLU A 93 15.22 -3.39 4.68
CA GLU A 93 16.23 -4.46 4.58
C GLU A 93 15.72 -5.76 5.21
N VAL A 94 15.17 -5.69 6.42
CA VAL A 94 14.64 -6.88 7.10
C VAL A 94 13.44 -7.45 6.36
N ILE A 95 12.48 -6.61 5.94
CA ILE A 95 11.32 -7.08 5.16
C ILE A 95 11.77 -7.71 3.85
N ALA A 96 12.75 -7.11 3.18
CA ALA A 96 13.30 -7.66 1.93
C ALA A 96 13.91 -9.05 2.16
N GLU A 97 14.67 -9.25 3.25
CA GLU A 97 15.26 -10.54 3.61
C GLU A 97 14.17 -11.59 3.86
N VAL A 98 13.16 -11.28 4.66
CA VAL A 98 12.05 -12.20 4.95
C VAL A 98 11.29 -12.58 3.67
N LEU A 99 11.05 -11.62 2.77
CA LEU A 99 10.36 -11.86 1.50
C LEU A 99 11.16 -12.79 0.56
N THR A 100 12.49 -12.90 0.72
CA THR A 100 13.28 -13.83 -0.10
C THR A 100 13.00 -15.29 0.22
N VAL A 101 12.67 -15.60 1.48
CA VAL A 101 12.45 -16.96 1.99
C VAL A 101 10.97 -17.25 2.28
N ALA A 102 10.08 -16.28 2.11
CA ALA A 102 8.64 -16.45 2.30
C ALA A 102 8.06 -17.54 1.38
N ASP A 103 7.15 -18.35 1.94
CA ASP A 103 6.42 -19.35 1.17
C ASP A 103 5.34 -18.68 0.32
N GLU A 104 5.62 -18.62 -0.98
CA GLU A 104 4.77 -17.99 -1.99
C GLU A 104 3.41 -18.69 -2.18
N SER A 105 3.28 -19.93 -1.71
CA SER A 105 2.02 -20.68 -1.72
C SER A 105 1.15 -20.36 -0.50
N ALA A 106 1.78 -20.08 0.64
CA ALA A 106 1.07 -19.81 1.90
C ALA A 106 0.82 -18.32 2.16
N VAL A 107 1.61 -17.43 1.56
CA VAL A 107 1.54 -15.98 1.82
C VAL A 107 1.39 -15.18 0.52
N ALA A 108 0.49 -14.21 0.56
CA ALA A 108 0.38 -13.15 -0.43
C ALA A 108 0.60 -11.78 0.23
N ALA A 109 1.41 -10.92 -0.38
CA ALA A 109 1.75 -9.61 0.20
C ALA A 109 1.61 -8.49 -0.83
N ILE A 110 0.88 -7.44 -0.44
CA ILE A 110 0.68 -6.23 -1.24
C ILE A 110 1.31 -5.04 -0.55
N PHE A 111 2.19 -4.37 -1.26
CA PHE A 111 2.82 -3.13 -0.83
C PHE A 111 2.19 -1.97 -1.59
N VAL A 112 1.64 -1.00 -0.88
CA VAL A 112 1.04 0.21 -1.45
C VAL A 112 1.95 1.38 -1.13
N ALA A 113 2.42 2.10 -2.16
CA ALA A 113 3.34 3.21 -2.01
C ALA A 113 2.96 4.44 -2.82
N SER A 114 2.87 5.60 -2.16
CA SER A 114 2.83 6.90 -2.85
C SER A 114 4.25 7.30 -3.23
N GLY A 115 4.65 7.01 -4.47
CA GLY A 115 6.03 7.12 -4.94
C GLY A 115 6.83 5.83 -4.78
N THR A 116 8.12 5.97 -4.43
CA THR A 116 9.06 4.84 -4.41
C THR A 116 9.22 4.25 -3.02
N VAL A 117 9.18 2.92 -2.92
CA VAL A 117 9.64 2.18 -1.72
C VAL A 117 11.16 2.33 -1.53
N PRO A 118 11.69 2.18 -0.30
CA PRO A 118 13.13 2.18 -0.07
C PRO A 118 13.88 1.14 -0.92
N ALA A 119 15.09 1.50 -1.36
CA ALA A 119 15.85 0.72 -2.34
C ALA A 119 16.09 -0.77 -1.99
N PRO A 120 16.36 -1.16 -0.73
CA PRO A 120 16.52 -2.58 -0.37
C PRO A 120 15.29 -3.41 -0.73
N LEU A 121 14.11 -2.98 -0.27
CA LEU A 121 12.84 -3.62 -0.59
C LEU A 121 12.48 -3.48 -2.08
N GLY A 122 12.72 -2.31 -2.67
CA GLY A 122 12.45 -2.07 -4.09
C GLY A 122 13.21 -3.02 -5.02
N LYS A 123 14.45 -3.38 -4.69
CA LYS A 123 15.22 -4.39 -5.46
C LYS A 123 14.55 -5.76 -5.40
N THR A 124 14.17 -6.22 -4.20
CA THR A 124 13.51 -7.52 -4.02
C THR A 124 12.15 -7.56 -4.71
N LEU A 125 11.32 -6.52 -4.55
CA LEU A 125 10.01 -6.43 -5.19
C LEU A 125 10.12 -6.34 -6.72
N LYS A 126 11.15 -5.70 -7.27
CA LYS A 126 11.37 -5.69 -8.72
C LYS A 126 11.61 -7.09 -9.28
N ALA A 127 12.26 -7.96 -8.51
CA ALA A 127 12.52 -9.34 -8.91
C ALA A 127 11.30 -10.25 -8.68
N LYS A 128 10.70 -10.18 -7.48
CA LYS A 128 9.70 -11.15 -7.02
C LYS A 128 8.25 -10.71 -7.18
N ALA A 129 7.95 -9.41 -7.20
CA ALA A 129 6.57 -8.92 -7.22
C ALA A 129 6.07 -8.57 -8.63
N GLU A 130 4.75 -8.53 -8.77
CA GLU A 130 4.06 -7.87 -9.87
C GLU A 130 4.01 -6.36 -9.60
N GLN A 131 4.19 -5.55 -10.64
CA GLN A 131 4.34 -4.10 -10.52
C GLN A 131 3.14 -3.42 -11.15
N ILE A 132 2.32 -2.75 -10.34
CA ILE A 132 1.15 -2.00 -10.77
C ILE A 132 1.42 -0.52 -10.50
N SER A 133 1.42 0.29 -11.55
CA SER A 133 1.62 1.74 -11.43
C SER A 133 0.33 2.49 -11.73
N ILE A 134 -0.10 3.30 -10.77
CA ILE A 134 -1.24 4.20 -10.88
C ILE A 134 -0.73 5.55 -11.39
N LYS A 135 -1.31 5.99 -12.50
CA LYS A 135 -0.97 7.27 -13.11
C LYS A 135 -1.59 8.41 -12.32
N ARG A 136 -0.94 9.57 -12.38
CA ARG A 136 -1.51 10.82 -11.86
C ARG A 136 -2.87 11.08 -12.50
N MET A 137 -3.84 11.45 -11.68
CA MET A 137 -5.15 11.88 -12.17
C MET A 137 -4.99 13.20 -12.93
N THR A 138 -5.69 13.30 -14.05
CA THR A 138 -5.83 14.57 -14.77
C THR A 138 -6.90 15.42 -14.09
N GLU A 139 -6.88 16.74 -14.30
CA GLU A 139 -7.90 17.66 -13.75
C GLU A 139 -9.32 17.19 -14.08
N ARG A 140 -9.54 16.69 -15.30
CA ARG A 140 -10.84 16.15 -15.72
C ARG A 140 -11.27 14.97 -14.86
N SER A 141 -10.41 13.97 -14.72
CA SER A 141 -10.70 12.78 -13.91
C SER A 141 -10.81 13.10 -12.42
N ALA A 142 -10.08 14.12 -11.94
CA ALA A 142 -10.19 14.61 -10.56
C ALA A 142 -11.56 15.25 -10.31
N GLY A 143 -12.08 16.04 -11.27
CA GLY A 143 -13.43 16.59 -11.21
C GLY A 143 -14.52 15.53 -11.22
N ASP A 144 -14.38 14.52 -12.09
CA ASP A 144 -15.31 13.38 -12.14
C ASP A 144 -15.32 12.61 -10.81
N TRP A 145 -14.13 12.31 -10.28
CA TRP A 145 -13.98 11.64 -8.99
C TRP A 145 -14.54 12.46 -7.83
N LEU A 146 -14.24 13.76 -7.76
CA LEU A 146 -14.73 14.63 -6.70
C LEU A 146 -16.25 14.73 -6.69
N THR A 147 -16.86 14.78 -7.88
CA THR A 147 -18.32 14.80 -8.03
C THR A 147 -18.94 13.49 -7.53
N ALA A 148 -18.35 12.35 -7.88
CA ALA A 148 -18.79 11.04 -7.38
C ALA A 148 -18.64 10.94 -5.85
N ALA A 149 -17.48 11.32 -5.33
CA ALA A 149 -17.17 11.30 -3.90
C ALA A 149 -18.11 12.20 -3.08
N ALA A 150 -18.48 13.39 -3.60
CA ALA A 150 -19.45 14.27 -2.98
C ALA A 150 -20.85 13.64 -2.96
N ARG A 151 -21.28 13.05 -4.08
CA ARG A 151 -22.58 12.39 -4.19
C ARG A 151 -22.74 11.22 -3.22
N GLU A 152 -21.71 10.39 -3.09
CA GLU A 152 -21.69 9.27 -2.13
C GLU A 152 -21.80 9.73 -0.68
N ARG A 153 -21.25 10.91 -0.38
CA ARG A 153 -21.32 11.53 0.95
C ARG A 153 -22.58 12.40 1.14
N HIS A 154 -23.51 12.37 0.18
CA HIS A 154 -24.71 13.19 0.16
C HIS A 154 -24.44 14.70 0.24
N LEU A 155 -23.30 15.14 -0.29
CA LEU A 155 -22.89 16.54 -0.38
C LEU A 155 -23.26 17.12 -1.74
N ARG A 156 -23.53 18.42 -1.77
CA ARG A 156 -23.68 19.20 -3.02
C ARG A 156 -22.45 20.09 -3.18
N LEU A 157 -21.90 20.12 -4.39
CA LEU A 157 -20.84 21.03 -4.78
C LEU A 157 -21.47 22.21 -5.50
N ASP A 158 -21.17 23.43 -5.04
CA ASP A 158 -21.58 24.65 -5.72
C ASP A 158 -20.78 24.86 -7.01
N GLU A 159 -21.28 25.74 -7.88
CA GLU A 159 -20.61 26.09 -9.14
C GLU A 159 -19.18 26.61 -8.87
N GLY A 160 -18.19 26.04 -9.55
CA GLY A 160 -16.77 26.38 -9.37
C GLY A 160 -16.12 25.82 -8.09
N ALA A 161 -16.87 25.17 -7.19
CA ALA A 161 -16.30 24.57 -5.98
C ALA A 161 -15.36 23.40 -6.30
N ALA A 162 -15.68 22.60 -7.32
CA ALA A 162 -14.83 21.50 -7.77
C ALA A 162 -13.48 22.02 -8.29
N ASP A 163 -13.49 23.03 -9.16
CA ASP A 163 -12.27 23.64 -9.70
C ASP A 163 -11.43 24.28 -8.60
N ALA A 164 -12.07 24.95 -7.62
CA ALA A 164 -11.38 25.53 -6.47
C ALA A 164 -10.70 24.46 -5.61
N LEU A 165 -11.37 23.34 -5.35
CA LEU A 165 -10.80 22.22 -4.59
C LEU A 165 -9.63 21.58 -5.33
N ILE A 166 -9.77 21.32 -6.63
CA ILE A 166 -8.69 20.76 -7.47
C ILE A 166 -7.49 21.73 -7.51
N LYS A 167 -7.74 23.03 -7.66
CA LYS A 167 -6.67 24.03 -7.68
C LYS A 167 -5.87 24.09 -6.37
N VAL A 168 -6.53 23.88 -5.23
CA VAL A 168 -5.91 23.95 -3.91
C VAL A 168 -5.21 22.64 -3.53
N PHE A 169 -5.82 21.50 -3.86
CA PHE A 169 -5.39 20.19 -3.35
C PHE A 169 -4.77 19.27 -4.42
N GLY A 170 -4.79 19.68 -5.69
CA GLY A 170 -4.39 18.85 -6.84
C GLY A 170 -5.47 17.85 -7.23
#